data_AF-A0A945MG70-F1
#
_entry.id   AF-A0A945MG70-F1
#
_cell.length_a   1.000
_cell.length_b   1.000
_cell.length_c   1.000
_cell.angle_alpha   90.00
_cell.angle_beta   90.00
_cell.angle_gamma   90.00
#
_symmetry.space_group_name_H-M   'P 1'
#
loop_
_entity.id
_entity.type
_entity.pdbx_description
1 polymer ?
#
loop_
_entity_poly.entity_id
_entity_poly.type
_entity_poly.pdbx_seq_one_letter_code
_entity_poly.pdbx_strand_id
1 'polypeptide(L)'
;KEGDIVMINTGMHSKMSDSDEYYAYSPGIYTEGAQWLVDKKVKLVGYDVQSNDHPMATKLVDHGLGPTHPHLIEEYKKEFGRDPKDDFPDWESGHKTLMIGGGIPGIENVGGDLDEVTGKRCTFMCTPWRWKGGDGCGIRILAAIDPSQEFRFESGQNR
;
A
#
# COMPACT_ATOMS: atom_id res chain seq x y z
N LYS A 1 2.29 13.17 10.14
CA LYS A 1 3.34 14.19 10.36
C LYS A 1 4.53 13.79 9.51
N GLU A 2 5.39 14.73 9.13
CA GLU A 2 6.65 14.40 8.44
C GLU A 2 7.41 13.34 9.24
N GLY A 3 7.92 12.32 8.56
CA GLY A 3 8.62 11.19 9.16
C GLY A 3 7.74 10.15 9.87
N ASP A 4 6.41 10.27 9.81
CA ASP A 4 5.52 9.21 10.31
C ASP A 4 5.50 7.99 9.37
N ILE A 5 5.19 6.84 9.95
CA ILE A 5 4.75 5.64 9.21
C ILE A 5 3.24 5.76 9.03
N VAL A 6 2.74 5.44 7.85
CA VAL A 6 1.29 5.45 7.55
C VAL A 6 0.84 4.03 7.26
N MET A 7 -0.17 3.53 7.98
CA MET A 7 -0.84 2.27 7.65
C MET A 7 -2.23 2.62 7.10
N ILE A 8 -2.53 2.16 5.89
CA ILE A 8 -3.80 2.38 5.20
C ILE A 8 -4.65 1.14 5.40
N ASN A 9 -5.76 1.30 6.12
CA ASN A 9 -6.77 0.28 6.32
C ASN A 9 -7.93 0.54 5.35
N THR A 10 -8.10 -0.34 4.37
CA THR A 10 -9.21 -0.37 3.42
C THR A 10 -10.29 -1.37 3.81
N GLY A 11 -10.02 -2.21 4.81
CA GLY A 11 -10.86 -3.33 5.24
C GLY A 11 -10.57 -4.63 4.49
N MET A 12 -9.72 -4.62 3.46
CA MET A 12 -9.44 -5.80 2.64
C MET A 12 -8.68 -6.89 3.37
N HIS A 13 -7.95 -6.57 4.45
CA HIS A 13 -7.34 -7.61 5.30
C HIS A 13 -8.34 -8.62 5.86
N SER A 14 -9.61 -8.23 6.07
CA SER A 14 -10.68 -9.14 6.51
C SER A 14 -11.11 -10.15 5.42
N LYS A 15 -10.77 -9.86 4.17
CA LYS A 15 -11.11 -10.64 2.98
C LYS A 15 -9.90 -11.38 2.39
N MET A 16 -8.75 -11.34 3.08
CA MET A 16 -7.53 -11.96 2.62
C MET A 16 -7.76 -13.44 2.32
N SER A 17 -7.64 -13.77 1.04
CA SER A 17 -7.91 -15.09 0.50
C SER A 17 -7.30 -15.18 -0.90
N ASP A 18 -7.17 -16.39 -1.43
CA ASP A 18 -6.84 -16.63 -2.83
C ASP A 18 -8.10 -16.43 -3.69
N SER A 19 -8.50 -15.17 -3.90
CA SER A 19 -9.75 -14.80 -4.59
C SER A 19 -9.64 -13.49 -5.35
N ASP A 20 -10.49 -13.33 -6.37
CA ASP A 20 -10.64 -12.07 -7.10
C ASP A 20 -11.10 -10.91 -6.19
N GLU A 21 -11.89 -11.20 -5.16
CA GLU A 21 -12.29 -10.19 -4.18
C GLU A 21 -11.08 -9.50 -3.56
N TYR A 22 -10.05 -10.27 -3.19
CA TYR A 22 -8.82 -9.72 -2.62
C TYR A 22 -7.82 -9.26 -3.68
N TYR A 23 -7.69 -9.94 -4.82
CA TYR A 23 -6.65 -9.63 -5.79
C TYR A 23 -7.07 -8.64 -6.89
N ALA A 24 -8.25 -8.81 -7.46
CA ALA A 24 -8.72 -8.04 -8.60
C ALA A 24 -9.57 -6.83 -8.17
N TYR A 25 -10.37 -6.99 -7.11
CA TYR A 25 -11.34 -6.00 -6.65
C TYR A 25 -10.90 -5.23 -5.40
N SER A 26 -9.65 -5.44 -4.94
CA SER A 26 -9.03 -4.56 -3.95
C SER A 26 -8.83 -3.14 -4.51
N PRO A 27 -8.87 -2.10 -3.66
CA PRO A 27 -8.34 -0.80 -4.05
C PRO A 27 -6.81 -0.85 -4.14
N GLY A 28 -6.22 0.25 -4.58
CA GLY A 28 -4.79 0.50 -4.47
C GLY A 28 -4.50 1.94 -4.80
N ILE A 29 -3.25 2.36 -4.62
CA ILE A 29 -2.83 3.73 -4.88
C ILE A 29 -2.47 3.92 -6.35
N TYR A 30 -2.70 5.13 -6.85
CA TYR A 30 -2.20 5.58 -8.14
C TYR A 30 -1.26 6.78 -7.95
N THR A 31 -0.79 7.38 -9.06
CA THR A 31 0.23 8.43 -9.10
C THR A 31 -0.01 9.55 -8.08
N GLU A 32 -1.22 10.10 -8.05
CA GLU A 32 -1.56 11.28 -7.23
C GLU A 32 -1.57 10.94 -5.75
N GLY A 33 -2.09 9.77 -5.38
CA GLY A 33 -2.08 9.30 -4.01
C GLY A 33 -0.65 9.03 -3.52
N ALA A 34 0.18 8.40 -4.36
CA ALA A 34 1.58 8.14 -4.05
C ALA A 34 2.35 9.46 -3.89
N GLN A 35 2.14 10.41 -4.81
CA GLN A 35 2.75 11.74 -4.73
C GLN A 35 2.34 12.47 -3.46
N TRP A 36 1.08 12.35 -3.03
CA TRP A 36 0.64 12.94 -1.78
C TRP A 36 1.41 12.39 -0.57
N LEU A 37 1.69 11.08 -0.52
CA LEU A 37 2.51 10.49 0.55
C LEU A 37 3.97 10.98 0.53
N VAL A 38 4.53 11.15 -0.68
CA VAL A 38 5.86 11.73 -0.90
C VAL A 38 5.91 13.18 -0.39
N ASP A 39 4.94 14.01 -0.77
CA ASP A 39 4.85 15.41 -0.36
C ASP A 39 4.65 15.55 1.16
N LYS A 40 3.95 14.60 1.79
CA LYS A 40 3.81 14.50 3.24
C LYS A 40 5.07 13.98 3.94
N LYS A 41 6.07 13.54 3.18
CA LYS A 41 7.34 12.98 3.67
C LYS A 41 7.11 11.85 4.66
N VAL A 42 6.21 10.95 4.29
CA VAL A 42 6.02 9.67 4.98
C VAL A 42 7.30 8.87 4.85
N LYS A 43 7.74 8.18 5.90
CA LYS A 43 9.01 7.40 5.83
C LYS A 43 8.81 5.93 5.45
N LEU A 44 7.58 5.44 5.56
CA LEU A 44 7.16 4.07 5.26
C LEU A 44 5.64 4.06 5.17
N VAL A 45 5.08 3.36 4.20
CA VAL A 45 3.64 3.14 4.11
C VAL A 45 3.32 1.66 4.06
N GLY A 46 2.24 1.24 4.70
CA GLY A 46 1.70 -0.10 4.58
C GLY A 46 0.24 -0.07 4.13
N TYR A 47 -0.16 -1.06 3.33
CA TYR A 47 -1.51 -1.22 2.81
C TYR A 47 -2.01 -2.62 3.15
N ASP A 48 -3.30 -2.72 3.46
CA ASP A 48 -3.96 -3.95 3.83
C ASP A 48 -4.51 -4.74 2.61
N VAL A 49 -3.89 -4.53 1.45
CA VAL A 49 -4.23 -5.12 0.16
C VAL A 49 -3.06 -5.89 -0.43
N GLN A 50 -3.34 -6.69 -1.47
CA GLN A 50 -2.36 -7.54 -2.14
C GLN A 50 -1.14 -6.80 -2.69
N SER A 51 -1.36 -5.57 -3.18
CA SER A 51 -0.31 -4.72 -3.72
C SER A 51 -0.56 -3.24 -3.46
N ASN A 52 0.51 -2.43 -3.39
CA ASN A 52 0.40 -0.99 -3.22
C ASN A 52 -0.34 -0.32 -4.39
N ASP A 53 -0.11 -0.78 -5.63
CA ASP A 53 -0.73 -0.21 -6.82
C ASP A 53 -2.19 -0.60 -6.98
N HIS A 54 -2.97 0.32 -7.56
CA HIS A 54 -4.34 0.02 -7.99
C HIS A 54 -4.33 -1.14 -9.01
N PRO A 55 -5.21 -2.17 -8.89
CA PRO A 55 -5.21 -3.32 -9.82
C PRO A 55 -5.24 -2.95 -11.31
N MET A 56 -5.97 -1.88 -11.67
CA MET A 56 -6.05 -1.38 -13.04
C MET A 56 -4.76 -0.72 -13.56
N ALA A 57 -3.77 -0.47 -12.72
CA ALA A 57 -2.44 0.01 -13.10
C ALA A 57 -1.40 -1.12 -13.14
N THR A 58 -1.82 -2.38 -13.11
CA THR A 58 -0.93 -3.56 -13.03
C THR A 58 -1.12 -4.52 -14.20
N LYS A 59 -0.32 -5.59 -14.23
CA LYS A 59 -0.42 -6.69 -15.19
C LYS A 59 -1.77 -7.42 -15.21
N LEU A 60 -2.65 -7.20 -14.22
CA LEU A 60 -3.99 -7.78 -14.23
C LEU A 60 -4.77 -7.33 -15.47
N VAL A 61 -4.61 -6.06 -15.83
CA VAL A 61 -5.07 -5.50 -17.11
C VAL A 61 -3.88 -5.30 -18.06
N ASP A 62 -4.01 -4.45 -19.08
CA ASP A 62 -3.09 -4.34 -20.21
C ASP A 62 -1.78 -3.56 -19.91
N HIS A 63 -1.10 -3.86 -18.81
CA HIS A 63 0.21 -3.29 -18.48
C HIS A 63 1.32 -4.35 -18.39
N GLY A 64 2.56 -3.95 -18.68
CA GLY A 64 3.74 -4.81 -18.53
C GLY A 64 3.63 -6.09 -19.35
N LEU A 65 3.62 -7.25 -18.67
CA LEU A 65 3.43 -8.57 -19.26
C LEU A 65 1.96 -9.04 -19.30
N GLY A 66 1.03 -8.17 -18.91
CA GLY A 66 -0.41 -8.43 -18.94
C GLY A 66 -1.01 -8.36 -20.35
N PRO A 67 -2.35 -8.55 -20.47
CA PRO A 67 -3.29 -8.80 -19.38
C PRO A 67 -3.27 -10.25 -18.89
N THR A 68 -3.16 -10.45 -17.57
CA THR A 68 -3.36 -11.78 -16.97
C THR A 68 -4.83 -12.06 -16.65
N HIS A 69 -5.65 -11.03 -16.48
CA HIS A 69 -7.09 -11.11 -16.19
C HIS A 69 -7.88 -10.26 -17.20
N PRO A 70 -7.90 -10.65 -18.49
CA PRO A 70 -8.51 -9.85 -19.55
C PRO A 70 -10.01 -9.57 -19.34
N HIS A 71 -10.71 -10.39 -18.56
CA HIS A 71 -12.11 -10.16 -18.22
C HIS A 71 -12.34 -8.85 -17.44
N LEU A 72 -11.35 -8.37 -16.68
CA LEU A 72 -11.44 -7.12 -15.93
C LEU A 72 -11.52 -5.89 -16.85
N ILE A 73 -10.91 -5.97 -18.03
CA ILE A 73 -11.00 -4.89 -19.04
C ILE A 73 -12.43 -4.76 -19.54
N GLU A 74 -13.07 -5.89 -19.84
CA GLU A 74 -14.46 -5.93 -20.31
C GLU A 74 -15.44 -5.49 -19.23
N GLU A 75 -15.21 -5.90 -17.98
CA GLU A 75 -16.01 -5.45 -16.84
C GLU A 75 -15.88 -3.94 -16.59
N TYR A 76 -14.65 -3.41 -16.62
CA TYR A 76 -14.40 -1.98 -16.45
C TYR A 76 -15.08 -1.16 -17.55
N LYS A 77 -14.99 -1.61 -18.82
CA LYS A 77 -15.68 -0.98 -19.95
C LYS A 77 -17.19 -0.99 -19.78
N LYS A 78 -17.75 -2.09 -19.27
CA LYS A 78 -19.18 -2.22 -19.03
C LYS A 78 -19.67 -1.29 -17.92
N GLU A 79 -18.91 -1.16 -16.83
CA GLU A 79 -19.27 -0.34 -15.67
C GLU A 79 -19.06 1.15 -15.91
N PHE A 80 -17.90 1.54 -16.46
CA PHE A 80 -17.47 2.94 -16.56
C PHE A 80 -17.56 3.52 -17.99
N GLY A 81 -17.82 2.69 -18.99
CA GLY A 81 -17.96 3.13 -20.39
C GLY A 81 -16.66 3.60 -21.06
N ARG A 82 -15.50 3.23 -20.52
CA ARG A 82 -14.16 3.67 -20.95
C ARG A 82 -13.14 2.56 -20.79
N ASP A 83 -11.99 2.66 -21.47
CA ASP A 83 -10.91 1.69 -21.30
C ASP A 83 -10.15 1.97 -19.99
N PRO A 84 -9.77 0.95 -19.20
CA PRO A 84 -8.98 1.16 -17.99
C PRO A 84 -7.67 1.91 -18.28
N LYS A 85 -7.08 1.80 -19.48
CA LYS A 85 -5.88 2.56 -19.86
C LYS A 85 -6.10 4.07 -20.00
N ASP A 86 -7.35 4.51 -20.19
CA ASP A 86 -7.64 5.94 -20.26
C ASP A 86 -7.53 6.58 -18.87
N ASP A 87 -7.97 5.85 -17.82
CA ASP A 87 -7.95 6.30 -16.43
C ASP A 87 -6.64 5.92 -15.71
N PHE A 88 -5.99 4.82 -16.10
CA PHE A 88 -4.74 4.31 -15.55
C PHE A 88 -3.70 4.08 -16.66
N PRO A 89 -3.17 5.13 -17.32
CA PRO A 89 -2.26 4.98 -18.45
C PRO A 89 -0.88 4.41 -18.08
N ASP A 90 -0.42 4.69 -16.87
CA ASP A 90 0.92 4.34 -16.40
C ASP A 90 0.96 3.02 -15.61
N TRP A 91 1.87 2.12 -16.01
CA TRP A 91 2.12 0.85 -15.32
C TRP A 91 2.82 1.07 -13.97
N GLU A 92 2.24 0.55 -12.88
CA GLU A 92 2.80 0.55 -11.52
C GLU A 92 3.27 1.94 -11.09
N SER A 93 2.44 2.95 -11.39
CA SER A 93 2.79 4.35 -11.17
C SER A 93 2.84 4.70 -9.67
N GLY A 94 2.03 4.01 -8.85
CA GLY A 94 2.07 4.11 -7.40
C GLY A 94 3.42 3.67 -6.87
N HIS A 95 3.87 2.45 -7.19
CA HIS A 95 5.22 1.96 -6.86
C HIS A 95 6.33 2.90 -7.33
N LYS A 96 6.30 3.31 -8.61
CA LYS A 96 7.35 4.15 -9.19
C LYS A 96 7.43 5.52 -8.51
N THR A 97 6.28 6.15 -8.26
CA THR A 97 6.24 7.46 -7.61
C THR A 97 6.70 7.36 -6.16
N LEU A 98 6.17 6.39 -5.41
CA LEU A 98 6.41 6.22 -3.98
C LEU A 98 7.83 5.72 -3.68
N MET A 99 8.22 4.58 -4.26
CA MET A 99 9.45 3.89 -3.90
C MET A 99 10.66 4.39 -4.69
N ILE A 100 10.52 4.60 -6.00
CA ILE A 100 11.65 5.00 -6.85
C ILE A 100 11.85 6.51 -6.78
N GLY A 101 10.78 7.29 -7.00
CA GLY A 101 10.82 8.75 -6.93
C GLY A 101 10.97 9.28 -5.50
N GLY A 102 10.18 8.74 -4.57
CA GLY A 102 10.14 9.19 -3.18
C GLY A 102 11.16 8.52 -2.26
N GLY A 103 11.74 7.37 -2.63
CA GLY A 103 12.58 6.58 -1.73
C GLY A 103 11.83 6.03 -0.50
N ILE A 104 10.49 5.95 -0.58
CA ILE A 104 9.62 5.52 0.53
C ILE A 104 9.29 4.04 0.34
N PRO A 105 9.71 3.14 1.25
CA PRO A 105 9.34 1.74 1.15
C PRO A 105 7.83 1.54 1.39
N GLY A 106 7.30 0.47 0.80
CA GLY A 106 5.93 0.00 0.97
C GLY A 106 5.87 -1.34 1.70
N ILE A 107 4.76 -1.61 2.36
CA ILE A 107 4.41 -2.91 2.95
C ILE A 107 3.05 -3.31 2.40
N GLU A 108 2.98 -4.48 1.80
CA GLU A 108 1.73 -5.05 1.28
C GLU A 108 1.19 -6.11 2.26
N ASN A 109 -0.10 -6.43 2.14
CA ASN A 109 -0.78 -7.44 2.96
C ASN A 109 -0.72 -7.17 4.48
N VAL A 110 -0.79 -5.90 4.89
CA VAL A 110 -0.95 -5.55 6.30
C VAL A 110 -2.27 -6.14 6.80
N GLY A 111 -2.26 -6.76 7.98
CA GLY A 111 -3.46 -7.37 8.57
C GLY A 111 -3.29 -7.65 10.05
N GLY A 112 -4.02 -8.65 10.57
CA GLY A 112 -4.09 -8.93 12.00
C GLY A 112 -4.98 -7.92 12.71
N ASP A 113 -4.48 -7.32 13.79
CA ASP A 113 -5.25 -6.38 14.63
C ASP A 113 -5.28 -4.95 14.05
N LEU A 114 -5.32 -4.80 12.72
CA LEU A 114 -5.24 -3.49 12.06
C LEU A 114 -6.45 -2.59 12.42
N ASP A 115 -7.63 -3.18 12.54
CA ASP A 115 -8.86 -2.49 12.97
C ASP A 115 -8.70 -1.90 14.39
N GLU A 116 -8.05 -2.62 15.29
CA GLU A 116 -7.84 -2.19 16.69
C GLU A 116 -7.01 -0.90 16.81
N VAL A 117 -6.22 -0.57 15.78
CA VAL A 117 -5.34 0.60 15.77
C VAL A 117 -5.73 1.67 14.73
N THR A 118 -6.82 1.46 14.01
CA THR A 118 -7.28 2.39 12.98
C THR A 118 -7.71 3.72 13.57
N GLY A 119 -7.25 4.82 12.95
CA GLY A 119 -7.48 6.18 13.45
C GLY A 119 -6.65 6.57 14.68
N LYS A 120 -5.79 5.66 15.18
CA LYS A 120 -4.99 5.88 16.39
C LYS A 120 -3.53 6.18 16.05
N ARG A 121 -2.85 6.92 16.93
CA ARG A 121 -1.41 7.12 16.89
C ARG A 121 -0.72 5.92 17.52
N CYS A 122 0.14 5.30 16.74
CA CYS A 122 0.92 4.14 17.14
C CYS A 122 2.42 4.39 16.92
N THR A 123 3.23 3.68 17.70
CA THR A 123 4.63 3.46 17.36
C THR A 123 4.75 2.12 16.67
N PHE A 124 5.02 2.16 15.37
CA PHE A 124 5.18 0.97 14.55
C PHE A 124 6.62 0.48 14.56
N MET A 125 6.79 -0.82 14.71
CA MET A 125 8.06 -1.52 14.55
C MET A 125 7.89 -2.51 13.39
N CYS A 126 8.66 -2.31 12.32
CA CYS A 126 8.62 -3.11 11.11
C CYS A 126 10.03 -3.68 10.89
N THR A 127 10.22 -4.99 11.14
CA THR A 127 11.57 -5.59 11.20
C THR A 127 11.85 -6.47 9.97
N PRO A 128 12.49 -5.93 8.91
CA PRO A 128 12.86 -6.71 7.73
C PRO A 128 14.05 -7.63 7.99
N TRP A 129 14.13 -8.70 7.21
CA TRP A 129 15.31 -9.55 7.13
C TRP A 129 16.45 -8.83 6.42
N ARG A 130 17.65 -8.91 7.00
CA ARG A 130 18.84 -8.29 6.43
C ARG A 130 19.63 -9.29 5.60
N TRP A 131 19.27 -9.43 4.32
CA TRP A 131 20.05 -10.18 3.34
C TRP A 131 20.62 -9.27 2.25
N LYS A 132 21.77 -9.68 1.69
CA LYS A 132 22.53 -8.85 0.76
C LYS A 132 21.88 -8.83 -0.62
N GLY A 133 21.50 -7.63 -1.08
CA GLY A 133 20.99 -7.40 -2.44
C GLY A 133 19.53 -7.78 -2.64
N GLY A 134 18.73 -7.89 -1.58
CA GLY A 134 17.29 -8.13 -1.73
C GLY A 134 16.47 -6.84 -1.69
N ASP A 135 15.44 -6.82 -2.53
CA ASP A 135 14.52 -5.68 -2.69
C ASP A 135 13.31 -5.73 -1.76
N GLY A 136 13.09 -6.86 -1.07
CA GLY A 136 11.99 -7.05 -0.12
C GLY A 136 12.12 -8.35 0.68
N CYS A 137 11.29 -8.48 1.72
CA CYS A 137 11.16 -9.68 2.53
C CYS A 137 9.84 -9.68 3.31
N GLY A 138 9.41 -10.84 3.80
CA GLY A 138 8.36 -10.90 4.81
C GLY A 138 8.79 -10.22 6.10
N ILE A 139 7.85 -9.56 6.78
CA ILE A 139 8.10 -8.85 8.04
C ILE A 139 7.04 -9.16 9.09
N ARG A 140 7.39 -8.95 10.36
CA ARG A 140 6.40 -8.82 11.44
C ARG A 140 6.22 -7.34 11.76
N ILE A 141 4.97 -6.89 11.74
CA ILE A 141 4.59 -5.54 12.14
C ILE A 141 4.11 -5.60 13.58
N LEU A 142 4.60 -4.71 14.41
CA LEU A 142 4.09 -4.47 15.76
C LEU A 142 3.62 -3.03 15.88
N ALA A 143 2.45 -2.83 16.47
CA ALA A 143 1.93 -1.52 16.83
C ALA A 143 1.91 -1.40 18.35
N ALA A 144 2.75 -0.53 18.90
CA ALA A 144 2.67 -0.13 20.31
C ALA A 144 1.79 1.11 20.43
N ILE A 145 0.79 1.04 21.29
CA ILE A 145 -0.23 2.07 21.45
C ILE A 145 -0.41 2.42 22.94
N ASP A 146 -0.46 3.71 23.22
CA ASP A 146 -0.95 4.23 24.49
C ASP A 146 -2.48 4.37 24.41
N PRO A 147 -3.26 3.67 25.26
CA PRO A 147 -4.72 3.75 25.22
C PRO A 147 -5.28 5.17 25.35
N SER A 148 -4.62 6.09 26.06
CA SER A 148 -5.09 7.49 26.17
C SER A 148 -4.70 8.37 24.99
N GLN A 149 -3.79 7.92 24.13
CA GLN A 149 -3.25 8.66 22.97
C GLN A 149 -2.46 9.92 23.35
N GLU A 150 -1.99 10.01 24.60
CA GLU A 150 -1.25 11.16 25.10
C GLU A 150 0.27 10.93 25.05
N PHE A 151 0.70 9.69 25.24
CA PHE A 151 2.11 9.31 25.21
C PHE A 151 2.58 8.92 23.82
N ARG A 152 3.81 9.32 23.49
CA ARG A 152 4.56 8.85 22.32
C ARG A 152 5.99 8.53 22.73
N PHE A 153 6.53 7.43 22.21
CA PHE A 153 7.97 7.19 22.29
C PHE A 153 8.73 8.34 21.64
N GLU A 154 9.64 8.95 22.40
CA GLU A 154 10.52 9.99 21.88
C GLU A 154 11.46 9.46 20.81
N SER A 155 12.05 10.34 20.00
CA SER A 155 12.93 9.95 18.90
C SER A 155 14.25 9.30 19.36
N GLY A 156 14.56 9.36 20.66
CA GLY A 156 15.83 8.90 21.22
C GLY A 156 17.05 9.70 20.73
N GLN A 157 16.82 10.80 20.01
CA GLN A 157 17.87 11.74 19.61
C GLN A 157 18.16 12.64 20.82
N ASN A 158 19.33 12.49 21.42
CA ASN A 158 19.82 13.49 22.38
C ASN A 158 19.91 14.84 21.65
N ARG A 159 19.43 15.91 22.29
CA ARG A 159 19.65 17.29 21.82
C ARG A 159 21.15 17.59 21.68
#